data_AF-A0A8H7F5N3-F1
#
_entry.id   AF-A0A8H7F5N3-F1
#
_cell.length_a   1.000
_cell.length_b   1.000
_cell.length_c   1.000
_cell.angle_alpha   90.00
_cell.angle_beta   90.00
_cell.angle_gamma   90.00
#
_symmetry.space_group_name_H-M   'P 1'
#
loop_
_entity.id
_entity.type
_entity.pdbx_description
1 polymer ?
#
loop_
_entity_poly.entity_id
_entity_poly.type
_entity_poly.pdbx_seq_one_letter_code
_entity_poly.pdbx_strand_id
1 'polypeptide(L)'
;MRFYYLMWSLTSINAWLWSSVFHTRDASFTEKMDYFSAAAAIMYALYYTTIRLFHLYRPIHKLMQTSRASKSWKHYALTWLCSLALLGHISYLTLLPKFDYTYNMAFNLAVGLLHNLLWLLYSMPSSHSLQPPLWL
;
A
#
# COMPACT_ATOMS: atom_id res chain seq x y z
N MET A 1 -5.44 1.62 -14.22
CA MET A 1 -5.93 1.22 -12.89
C MET A 1 -6.25 -0.26 -12.72
N ARG A 2 -6.80 -0.95 -13.72
CA ARG A 2 -7.13 -2.39 -13.63
C ARG A 2 -6.08 -3.26 -12.94
N PHE A 3 -4.82 -3.19 -13.39
CA PHE A 3 -3.73 -3.96 -12.78
C PHE A 3 -3.60 -3.71 -11.26
N TYR A 4 -3.63 -2.45 -10.84
CA TYR A 4 -3.52 -2.10 -9.42
C TYR A 4 -4.69 -2.62 -8.60
N TYR A 5 -5.91 -2.58 -9.14
CA TYR A 5 -7.08 -3.13 -8.44
C TYR A 5 -7.02 -4.66 -8.30
N LEU A 6 -6.54 -5.36 -9.34
CA LEU A 6 -6.35 -6.82 -9.25
C LEU A 6 -5.33 -7.19 -8.17
N MET A 7 -4.21 -6.48 -8.10
CA MET A 7 -3.21 -6.69 -7.05
C MET A 7 -3.76 -6.34 -5.65
N TRP A 8 -4.61 -5.31 -5.54
CA TRP A 8 -5.29 -5.01 -4.27
C TRP A 8 -6.22 -6.14 -3.85
N SER A 9 -7.00 -6.70 -4.78
CA SER A 9 -7.82 -7.87 -4.51
C SER A 9 -6.98 -9.07 -4.08
N LEU A 10 -5.87 -9.37 -4.76
CA LEU A 10 -5.01 -10.50 -4.41
C LEU A 10 -4.36 -10.34 -3.03
N THR A 11 -3.84 -9.15 -2.72
CA THR A 11 -3.25 -8.87 -1.39
C THR A 11 -4.30 -8.94 -0.28
N SER A 12 -5.53 -8.48 -0.55
CA SER A 12 -6.65 -8.61 0.38
C SER A 12 -7.04 -10.08 0.60
N ILE A 13 -7.18 -10.87 -0.46
CA ILE A 13 -7.48 -12.30 -0.37
C ILE A 13 -6.42 -13.02 0.46
N ASN A 14 -5.14 -12.72 0.21
CA ASN A 14 -4.04 -13.29 0.99
C ASN A 14 -4.11 -12.92 2.47
N ALA A 15 -4.44 -11.67 2.82
CA ALA A 15 -4.63 -11.25 4.21
C ALA A 15 -5.75 -12.03 4.90
N TRP A 16 -6.93 -12.10 4.29
CA TRP A 16 -8.06 -12.83 4.87
C TRP A 16 -7.84 -14.35 4.95
N LEU A 17 -7.10 -14.92 3.99
CA LEU A 17 -6.71 -16.32 4.03
C LEU A 17 -5.83 -16.61 5.25
N TRP A 18 -4.77 -15.84 5.46
CA TRP A 18 -3.87 -16.05 6.61
C TRP A 18 -4.54 -15.76 7.94
N SER A 19 -5.40 -14.75 8.01
CA SER A 19 -6.23 -14.49 9.19
C SER A 19 -7.12 -15.70 9.52
N SER A 20 -7.77 -16.29 8.52
CA SER A 20 -8.59 -17.48 8.71
C SER A 20 -7.76 -18.69 9.17
N VAL A 21 -6.58 -18.90 8.59
CA VAL A 21 -5.67 -19.99 8.97
C VAL A 21 -5.15 -19.80 10.40
N PHE A 22 -4.78 -18.59 10.80
CA PHE A 22 -4.35 -18.29 12.16
C PHE A 22 -5.47 -18.54 13.18
N HIS A 23 -6.68 -18.05 12.92
CA HIS A 23 -7.81 -18.25 13.83
C HIS A 23 -8.34 -19.69 13.90
N THR A 24 -8.03 -20.53 12.91
CA THR A 24 -8.32 -21.98 12.98
C THR A 24 -7.24 -22.75 13.71
N ARG A 25 -5.97 -22.36 13.57
CA ARG A 25 -4.85 -22.94 14.32
C ARG A 25 -3.78 -21.89 14.59
N ASP A 26 -3.67 -21.56 15.87
CA ASP A 26 -2.63 -20.68 16.38
C ASP A 26 -1.28 -21.44 16.43
N ALA A 27 -0.34 -20.97 15.63
CA ALA A 27 1.04 -21.39 15.61
C ALA A 27 1.91 -20.18 15.29
N SER A 28 3.14 -20.15 15.79
CA SER A 28 4.04 -18.99 15.60
C SER A 28 4.30 -18.65 14.13
N PHE A 29 4.16 -19.61 13.22
CA PHE A 29 4.23 -19.35 11.78
C PHE A 29 2.95 -18.72 11.23
N THR A 30 1.77 -19.26 11.57
CA THR A 30 0.48 -18.75 11.07
C THR A 30 0.19 -17.36 11.61
N GLU A 31 0.56 -17.11 12.86
CA GLU A 31 0.54 -15.79 13.50
C GLU A 31 1.35 -14.75 12.70
N LYS A 32 2.62 -15.06 12.39
CA LYS A 32 3.48 -14.16 11.61
C LYS A 32 2.91 -13.91 10.22
N MET A 33 2.39 -14.95 9.58
CA MET A 33 1.81 -14.82 8.25
C MET A 33 0.55 -13.96 8.24
N ASP A 34 -0.29 -14.02 9.29
CA ASP A 34 -1.45 -13.13 9.44
C ASP A 34 -1.00 -11.66 9.53
N TYR A 35 -0.09 -11.35 10.47
CA TYR A 35 0.40 -9.99 10.65
C TYR A 35 1.13 -9.43 9.43
N PHE A 36 1.99 -10.22 8.77
CA PHE A 36 2.70 -9.78 7.57
C PHE A 36 1.75 -9.57 6.40
N SER A 37 0.71 -10.40 6.28
CA SER A 37 -0.28 -10.27 5.22
C SER A 37 -1.18 -9.05 5.43
N ALA A 38 -1.57 -8.76 6.67
CA ALA A 38 -2.28 -7.52 7.02
C ALA A 38 -1.44 -6.27 6.68
N ALA A 39 -0.16 -6.26 7.03
CA ALA A 39 0.78 -5.19 6.70
C ALA A 39 0.95 -5.01 5.18
N ALA A 40 1.09 -6.12 4.44
CA ALA A 40 1.19 -6.08 2.98
C ALA A 40 -0.08 -5.52 2.33
N ALA A 41 -1.25 -5.90 2.83
CA ALA A 41 -2.52 -5.37 2.35
C ALA A 41 -2.62 -3.85 2.58
N ILE A 42 -2.49 -3.37 3.81
CA ILE A 42 -2.66 -1.93 4.08
C ILE A 42 -1.59 -1.07 3.40
N MET A 43 -0.35 -1.57 3.27
CA MET A 43 0.70 -0.91 2.50
C MET A 43 0.35 -0.83 1.01
N TYR A 44 -0.16 -1.92 0.42
CA TYR A 44 -0.61 -1.92 -0.97
C TYR A 44 -1.79 -0.97 -1.18
N ALA A 45 -2.71 -0.89 -0.21
CA ALA A 45 -3.83 0.03 -0.22
C ALA A 45 -3.36 1.49 -0.29
N LEU A 46 -2.41 1.88 0.56
CA LEU A 46 -1.79 3.21 0.51
C LEU A 46 -1.09 3.47 -0.83
N TYR A 47 -0.33 2.49 -1.32
CA TYR A 47 0.41 2.58 -2.58
C TYR A 47 -0.52 2.85 -3.78
N TYR A 48 -1.57 2.04 -3.98
CA TYR A 48 -2.44 2.23 -5.13
C TYR A 48 -3.30 3.51 -5.01
N THR A 49 -3.72 3.90 -3.80
CA THR A 49 -4.41 5.18 -3.57
C THR A 49 -3.53 6.35 -3.97
N THR A 50 -2.26 6.33 -3.58
CA THR A 50 -1.29 7.38 -3.96
C THR A 50 -1.12 7.42 -5.47
N ILE A 51 -1.01 6.26 -6.15
CA ILE A 51 -0.96 6.21 -7.61
C ILE A 51 -2.21 6.81 -8.25
N ARG A 52 -3.39 6.49 -7.73
CA ARG A 52 -4.68 6.96 -8.25
C ARG A 52 -4.80 8.47 -8.13
N LEU A 53 -4.61 9.01 -6.92
CA LEU A 53 -4.87 10.41 -6.63
C LEU A 53 -3.84 11.33 -7.31
N PHE A 54 -2.57 10.94 -7.33
CA PHE A 54 -1.50 11.75 -7.92
C PHE A 54 -1.18 11.38 -9.37
N HIS A 55 -1.99 10.50 -10.00
CA HIS A 55 -1.86 10.09 -11.40
C HIS A 55 -0.45 9.55 -11.76
N LEU A 56 0.17 8.80 -10.83
CA LEU A 56 1.53 8.24 -10.94
C LEU A 56 1.53 6.89 -11.64
N TYR A 57 0.97 6.83 -12.85
CA TYR A 57 0.84 5.61 -13.62
C TYR A 57 2.19 5.14 -14.20
N ARG A 58 2.32 3.82 -14.39
CA ARG A 58 3.47 3.24 -15.10
C ARG A 58 3.56 3.84 -16.51
N PRO A 59 4.77 4.13 -17.01
CA PRO A 59 4.97 4.44 -18.42
C PRO A 59 4.67 3.18 -19.22
N ILE A 60 3.46 3.07 -19.77
CA ILE A 60 3.17 2.10 -20.83
C ILE A 60 3.99 2.56 -22.03
N HIS A 61 4.75 1.64 -22.65
CA HIS A 61 5.51 1.85 -23.88
C HIS A 61 4.60 2.38 -25.00
N LYS A 62 4.30 3.68 -25.01
CA LYS A 62 3.83 4.42 -26.17
C LYS A 62 4.99 5.30 -26.59
N LEU A 63 5.52 4.95 -27.75
CA LEU A 63 6.67 5.46 -28.52
C LEU A 63 6.77 6.99 -28.72
N MET A 64 6.09 7.83 -27.94
CA MET A 64 6.10 9.27 -28.16
C MET A 64 5.84 10.02 -26.86
N GLN A 65 6.87 10.73 -26.35
CA GLN A 65 6.82 12.15 -25.93
C GLN A 65 7.88 12.49 -24.87
N THR A 66 8.64 13.52 -25.22
CA THR A 66 9.80 14.13 -24.58
C THR A 66 9.53 14.85 -23.25
N SER A 67 8.32 14.76 -22.68
CA SER A 67 7.95 15.32 -21.36
C SER A 67 7.57 14.26 -20.31
N ARG A 68 7.62 12.97 -20.67
CA ARG A 68 7.11 11.84 -19.85
C ARG A 68 8.13 11.26 -18.85
N ALA A 69 9.40 11.68 -18.92
CA ALA A 69 10.47 11.19 -18.04
C ALA A 69 10.24 11.51 -16.56
N SER A 70 9.66 12.68 -16.23
CA SER A 70 9.44 13.12 -14.84
C SER A 70 8.34 12.32 -14.09
N LYS A 71 7.33 11.79 -14.80
CA LYS A 71 6.29 10.95 -14.15
C LYS A 71 6.78 9.52 -13.87
N SER A 72 7.74 9.05 -14.66
CA SER A 72 8.32 7.71 -14.55
C SER A 72 9.10 7.52 -13.24
N TRP A 73 10.02 8.43 -12.91
CA TRP A 73 10.84 8.28 -11.70
C TRP A 73 10.02 8.35 -10.41
N LYS A 74 8.97 9.21 -10.35
CA LYS A 74 8.08 9.30 -9.17
C LYS A 74 7.35 8.00 -8.91
N HIS A 75 6.86 7.33 -9.96
CA HIS A 75 6.25 6.01 -9.85
C HIS A 75 7.23 4.98 -9.28
N TYR A 76 8.44 4.91 -9.83
CA TYR A 76 9.47 3.98 -9.35
C TYR A 76 9.91 4.31 -7.93
N ALA A 77 10.11 5.58 -7.60
CA ALA A 77 10.47 6.02 -6.26
C ALA A 77 9.42 5.62 -5.23
N LEU A 78 8.13 5.84 -5.52
CA LEU A 78 7.03 5.39 -4.66
C LEU A 78 7.01 3.86 -4.51
N THR A 79 7.20 3.14 -5.61
CA THR A 79 7.24 1.66 -5.61
C THR A 79 8.37 1.15 -4.72
N TRP A 80 9.57 1.73 -4.86
CA TRP A 80 10.73 1.39 -4.04
C TRP A 80 10.51 1.75 -2.58
N LEU A 81 9.99 2.95 -2.29
CA LEU A 81 9.70 3.39 -0.93
C LEU A 81 8.74 2.42 -0.22
N CYS A 82 7.59 2.11 -0.83
CA CYS A 82 6.62 1.18 -0.24
C CYS A 82 7.18 -0.24 -0.09
N SER A 83 7.93 -0.72 -1.09
CA SER A 83 8.55 -2.06 -1.04
C SER A 83 9.60 -2.15 0.06
N LEU A 84 10.49 -1.17 0.16
CA LEU A 84 11.53 -1.11 1.18
C LEU A 84 10.94 -0.94 2.59
N ALA A 85 9.89 -0.12 2.74
CA ALA A 85 9.19 0.03 4.00
C ALA A 85 8.57 -1.31 4.46
N LEU A 86 7.91 -2.04 3.56
CA LEU A 86 7.33 -3.34 3.87
C LEU A 86 8.40 -4.39 4.17
N LEU A 87 9.48 -4.44 3.39
CA LEU A 87 10.61 -5.34 3.64
C LEU A 87 11.27 -5.03 4.99
N GLY A 88 11.54 -3.75 5.28
CA GLY A 88 12.07 -3.31 6.56
C GLY A 88 11.17 -3.70 7.74
N HIS A 89 9.85 -3.53 7.58
CA HIS A 89 8.85 -3.96 8.57
C HIS A 89 8.90 -5.46 8.85
N ILE A 90 8.89 -6.29 7.80
CA ILE A 90 8.94 -7.75 7.92
C ILE A 90 10.29 -8.19 8.50
N SER A 91 11.40 -7.62 8.02
CA SER A 91 12.74 -7.92 8.53
C SER A 91 12.87 -7.57 10.00
N TYR A 92 12.40 -6.40 10.43
CA TYR A 92 12.40 -6.00 11.84
C TYR A 92 11.67 -7.01 12.72
N LEU A 93 10.45 -7.39 12.36
CA LEU A 93 9.64 -8.35 13.13
C LEU A 93 10.16 -9.79 13.07
N THR A 94 10.94 -10.14 12.04
CA THR A 94 11.50 -11.49 11.87
C THR A 94 12.82 -11.66 12.60
N LEU A 95 13.68 -10.63 12.61
CA LEU A 95 15.04 -10.70 13.15
C LEU A 95 15.10 -10.51 14.67
N LEU A 96 14.06 -9.93 15.28
CA LEU A 96 14.02 -9.74 16.72
C LEU A 96 13.76 -11.06 17.47
N PRO A 97 14.32 -11.23 18.69
CA PRO A 97 14.12 -12.44 19.50
C PRO A 97 12.67 -12.70 19.88
N LYS A 98 11.86 -11.64 19.95
CA LYS A 98 10.43 -11.69 20.26
C LYS A 98 9.67 -10.83 19.25
N PHE A 99 8.49 -11.29 18.86
CA PHE A 99 7.62 -10.53 17.97
C PHE A 99 7.08 -9.29 18.70
N ASP A 100 7.28 -8.11 18.11
CA ASP A 100 6.83 -6.84 18.70
C ASP A 100 5.45 -6.44 18.16
N TYR A 101 4.42 -6.82 18.90
CA TYR A 101 3.03 -6.50 18.57
C TYR A 101 2.72 -5.01 18.63
N THR A 102 3.35 -4.29 19.55
CA THR A 102 3.12 -2.85 19.72
C THR A 102 3.61 -2.11 18.49
N TYR A 103 4.82 -2.42 18.03
CA TYR A 103 5.35 -1.90 16.78
C TYR A 103 4.48 -2.32 15.59
N ASN A 104 4.09 -3.59 15.51
CA ASN A 104 3.26 -4.07 14.39
C ASN A 104 1.93 -3.32 14.29
N MET A 105 1.25 -3.12 15.42
CA MET A 105 0.00 -2.37 15.48
C MET A 105 0.21 -0.90 15.14
N ALA A 106 1.26 -0.27 15.68
CA ALA A 106 1.58 1.13 15.38
C ALA A 106 1.86 1.36 13.89
N PHE A 107 2.62 0.47 13.25
CA PHE A 107 2.91 0.53 11.82
C PHE A 107 1.63 0.44 10.98
N ASN A 108 0.81 -0.60 11.20
CA ASN A 108 -0.43 -0.81 10.45
C ASN A 108 -1.42 0.35 10.65
N LEU A 109 -1.54 0.85 11.89
CA LEU A 109 -2.40 1.98 12.21
C LEU A 109 -1.92 3.26 11.49
N ALA A 110 -0.63 3.56 11.52
CA ALA A 110 -0.08 4.74 10.86
C ALA A 110 -0.31 4.71 9.34
N VAL A 111 -0.03 3.58 8.69
CA VAL A 111 -0.25 3.39 7.25
C VAL A 111 -1.75 3.48 6.92
N GLY A 112 -2.60 2.86 7.73
CA GLY A 112 -4.05 2.89 7.56
C GLY A 112 -4.64 4.30 7.75
N LEU A 113 -4.18 5.06 8.74
CA LEU A 113 -4.60 6.45 8.94
C LEU A 113 -4.18 7.34 7.76
N LEU A 114 -2.97 7.16 7.24
CA LEU A 114 -2.53 7.89 6.04
C LEU A 114 -3.37 7.54 4.82
N HIS A 115 -3.69 6.26 4.61
CA HIS A 115 -4.59 5.82 3.54
C HIS A 115 -5.97 6.49 3.66
N ASN A 116 -6.55 6.51 4.85
CA ASN A 116 -7.85 7.14 5.09
C ASN A 116 -7.78 8.66 4.91
N LEU A 117 -6.72 9.31 5.41
CA LEU A 117 -6.51 10.75 5.25
C LEU A 117 -6.50 11.16 3.77
N LEU A 118 -5.83 10.39 2.91
CA LEU A 118 -5.83 10.65 1.46
C LEU A 118 -7.24 10.62 0.86
N TRP A 119 -8.07 9.67 1.28
CA TRP A 119 -9.46 9.58 0.83
C TRP A 119 -10.34 10.70 1.39
N LEU A 120 -10.13 11.10 2.65
CA LEU A 120 -10.80 12.25 3.25
C LEU A 120 -10.47 13.53 2.48
N LEU A 121 -9.19 13.78 2.21
CA LEU A 121 -8.74 14.94 1.42
C LEU A 121 -9.30 14.92 -0.01
N TYR A 122 -9.42 13.75 -0.64
CA TYR A 122 -10.05 13.62 -1.95
C TYR A 122 -11.56 13.93 -1.93
N SER A 123 -12.22 13.67 -0.80
CA SER A 123 -13.67 13.85 -0.63
C SER A 123 -14.07 15.28 -0.26
N MET A 124 -13.11 16.16 0.03
CA MET A 124 -13.36 17.57 0.34
C MET A 124 -13.94 18.35 -0.87
N PRO A 125 -14.55 19.53 -0.64
CA PRO A 125 -14.96 20.43 -1.73
C PRO A 125 -13.78 20.81 -2.64
N SER A 126 -14.05 21.06 -3.92
CA SER A 126 -13.04 21.26 -4.97
C SER A 126 -12.04 22.40 -4.70
N SER A 127 -12.36 23.34 -3.80
CA SER A 127 -11.44 24.40 -3.37
C SER A 127 -10.27 23.90 -2.50
N HIS A 128 -10.41 22.73 -1.87
CA HIS A 128 -9.43 22.16 -0.93
C HIS A 128 -9.11 20.68 -1.19
N SER A 129 -9.67 20.08 -2.25
CA SER A 129 -9.51 18.67 -2.52
C SER A 129 -8.43 18.36 -3.54
N LEU A 130 -7.98 17.11 -3.54
CA LEU A 130 -7.02 16.57 -4.52
C LEU A 130 -7.67 16.34 -5.90
N GLN A 131 -8.87 16.88 -6.16
CA GLN A 131 -9.58 16.70 -7.42
C GLN A 131 -8.88 17.51 -8.53
N PRO A 132 -8.68 16.92 -9.72
CA PRO A 132 -8.34 17.73 -10.88
C PRO A 132 -9.49 18.70 -11.20
N PRO A 133 -9.22 19.87 -11.79
CA PRO A 133 -10.25 20.81 -12.19
C PRO A 133 -11.31 20.13 -13.07
N LEU A 134 -12.59 20.40 -12.82
CA LEU A 134 -13.74 19.80 -13.52
C LEU A 134 -13.79 20.07 -15.05
N TRP A 135 -12.88 20.87 -15.59
CA TRP A 135 -12.81 21.29 -16.99
C TRP A 135 -11.72 20.59 -17.82
N LEU A 136 -11.13 19.51 -17.29
CA LEU A 136 -10.27 18.55 -18.04
C LEU A 136 -11.04 17.28 -18.38
#